data_AF-A0A553PFU5-F1
#
_entry.id   AF-A0A553PFU5-F1
#
_cell.length_a   1.000
_cell.length_b   1.000
_cell.length_c   1.000
_cell.angle_alpha   90.00
_cell.angle_beta   90.00
_cell.angle_gamma   90.00
#
_symmetry.space_group_name_H-M   'P 1'
#
loop_
_entity.id
_entity.type
_entity.pdbx_description
1 polymer ?
#
loop_
_entity_poly.entity_id
_entity_poly.type
_entity_poly.pdbx_seq_one_letter_code
_entity_poly.pdbx_strand_id
1 'polypeptide(L)'
;SLGAVSLSVSLLVSPLTVAICRRKSTRLTAVLGGLITSLACLFTSFASQFHQLFFSYGIFFGIGVGMSRDAALLMIGQYFKRRREWVEMVFSSGSGLGMALMTVFLHTSIKGLGWRLGLQCVTFSMLFAFILGTFYRSASLYHPQRRAILHLKSQRRKIKNKDKDKNRAAQEDKPPYFDGTTLKSRTIQILLVSILVSSMGLYTPVFFLVSAFKDTATK
;
A
#
# COMPACT_ATOMS: atom_id res chain seq x y z
N SER A 1 4.26 -19.03 -2.70
CA SER A 1 3.00 -19.04 -1.92
C SER A 1 2.14 -17.84 -2.30
N LEU A 2 0.80 -17.95 -2.26
CA LEU A 2 -0.15 -16.90 -2.68
C LEU A 2 0.11 -15.53 -2.03
N GLY A 3 0.50 -15.52 -0.75
CA GLY A 3 0.86 -14.28 -0.03
C GLY A 3 2.07 -13.55 -0.62
N ALA A 4 3.09 -14.28 -1.09
CA ALA A 4 4.27 -13.66 -1.71
C ALA A 4 3.90 -12.98 -3.04
N VAL A 5 3.01 -13.60 -3.83
CA VAL A 5 2.50 -13.00 -5.08
C VAL A 5 1.76 -11.70 -4.78
N SER A 6 0.88 -11.72 -3.78
CA SER A 6 0.13 -10.52 -3.36
C SER A 6 1.06 -9.40 -2.88
N LEU A 7 2.11 -9.73 -2.13
CA LEU A 7 3.10 -8.76 -1.68
C LEU A 7 3.89 -8.18 -2.86
N SER A 8 4.36 -9.01 -3.79
CA SER A 8 5.09 -8.56 -4.99
C SER A 8 4.24 -7.61 -5.84
N VAL A 9 2.96 -7.96 -6.07
CA VAL A 9 2.02 -7.09 -6.78
C VAL A 9 1.82 -5.77 -6.03
N SER A 10 1.65 -5.81 -4.71
CA SER A 10 1.50 -4.61 -3.88
C SER A 10 2.70 -3.66 -4.03
N LEU A 11 3.93 -4.20 -4.03
CA LEU A 11 5.16 -3.42 -4.17
C LEU A 11 5.31 -2.79 -5.56
N LEU A 12 4.96 -3.54 -6.62
CA LEU A 12 4.98 -3.02 -7.99
C LEU A 12 3.94 -1.89 -8.19
N VAL A 13 2.81 -2.00 -7.50
CA VAL A 13 1.71 -1.01 -7.55
C VAL A 13 2.02 0.24 -6.72
N SER A 14 2.93 0.16 -5.74
CA SER A 14 3.28 1.28 -4.87
C SER A 14 3.73 2.57 -5.58
N PRO A 15 4.74 2.57 -6.46
CA PRO A 15 5.16 3.80 -7.15
C PRO A 15 4.04 4.39 -8.02
N LEU A 16 3.25 3.52 -8.66
CA LEU A 16 2.09 3.94 -9.46
C LEU A 16 1.02 4.62 -8.59
N THR A 17 0.71 4.02 -7.44
CA THR A 17 -0.26 4.57 -6.47
C THR A 17 0.21 5.92 -5.94
N VAL A 18 1.50 6.04 -5.59
CA VAL A 18 2.07 7.30 -5.10
C VAL A 18 1.99 8.38 -6.18
N ALA A 19 2.31 8.05 -7.44
CA ALA A 19 2.18 8.99 -8.55
C ALA A 19 0.73 9.46 -8.75
N ILE A 20 -0.23 8.54 -8.68
CA ILE A 20 -1.66 8.85 -8.76
C ILE A 20 -2.08 9.72 -7.56
N CYS A 21 -1.68 9.40 -6.34
CA CYS A 21 -1.99 10.17 -5.12
C CYS A 21 -1.37 11.57 -5.09
N ARG A 22 -0.27 11.81 -5.81
CA ARG A 22 0.33 13.15 -5.94
C ARG A 22 -0.45 14.05 -6.90
N ARG A 23 -1.11 13.46 -7.91
CA ARG A 23 -1.87 14.20 -8.94
C ARG A 23 -3.38 14.26 -8.67
N LYS A 24 -3.97 13.16 -8.22
CA LYS A 24 -5.35 13.03 -7.76
C LYS A 24 -5.44 13.20 -6.24
N SER A 25 -6.66 13.37 -5.73
CA SER A 25 -6.91 13.40 -4.30
C SER A 25 -6.54 12.06 -3.65
N THR A 26 -5.57 12.08 -2.72
CA THR A 26 -5.15 10.91 -1.92
C THR A 26 -6.33 10.22 -1.22
N ARG A 27 -7.39 10.98 -0.90
CA ARG A 27 -8.63 10.47 -0.31
C ARG A 27 -9.37 9.52 -1.26
N LEU A 28 -9.48 9.86 -2.55
CA LEU A 28 -10.19 9.01 -3.52
C LEU A 28 -9.44 7.69 -3.73
N THR A 29 -8.11 7.73 -3.76
CA THR A 29 -7.29 6.52 -3.89
C THR A 29 -7.46 5.59 -2.70
N ALA A 30 -7.53 6.12 -1.47
CA ALA A 30 -7.78 5.30 -0.28
C ALA A 30 -9.16 4.61 -0.32
N VAL A 31 -10.19 5.32 -0.77
CA VAL A 31 -11.55 4.73 -0.91
C VAL A 31 -11.57 3.67 -2.00
N LEU A 32 -10.99 3.95 -3.17
CA LEU A 32 -10.90 2.99 -4.26
C LEU A 32 -10.12 1.73 -3.86
N GLY A 33 -8.98 1.89 -3.18
CA GLY A 33 -8.18 0.76 -2.70
C GLY A 33 -8.96 -0.14 -1.73
N GLY A 34 -9.71 0.45 -0.78
CA GLY A 34 -10.54 -0.33 0.14
C GLY A 34 -11.71 -1.04 -0.52
N LEU A 35 -12.36 -0.42 -1.51
CA LEU A 35 -13.40 -1.07 -2.33
C LEU A 35 -12.82 -2.25 -3.13
N ILE A 36 -11.69 -2.05 -3.81
CA ILE A 36 -11.00 -3.11 -4.58
C ILE A 36 -10.62 -4.27 -3.66
N THR A 37 -10.06 -3.98 -2.48
CA THR A 37 -9.68 -5.00 -1.50
C THR A 37 -10.87 -5.83 -1.05
N SER A 38 -12.00 -5.16 -0.78
CA SER A 38 -13.21 -5.81 -0.33
C SER A 38 -13.85 -6.69 -1.41
N LEU A 39 -13.91 -6.20 -2.65
CA LEU A 39 -14.36 -6.98 -3.80
C LEU A 39 -13.45 -8.18 -4.08
N ALA A 40 -12.13 -8.00 -3.96
CA ALA A 40 -11.17 -9.08 -4.13
C ALA A 40 -11.37 -10.19 -3.09
N CYS A 41 -11.60 -9.81 -1.83
CA CYS A 41 -11.88 -10.77 -0.75
C CYS A 41 -13.21 -11.51 -0.99
N LEU A 42 -14.24 -10.79 -1.44
CA LEU A 42 -15.52 -11.39 -1.82
C LEU A 42 -15.38 -12.41 -2.95
N PHE A 43 -14.65 -12.05 -4.02
CA PHE A 43 -14.38 -12.98 -5.12
C PHE A 43 -13.52 -14.17 -4.70
N THR A 44 -12.59 -13.97 -3.77
CA THR A 44 -11.79 -15.07 -3.18
C THR A 44 -12.70 -16.09 -2.50
N SER A 45 -13.79 -15.64 -1.87
CA SER A 45 -14.73 -16.55 -1.21
C SER A 45 -15.55 -17.41 -2.17
N PHE A 46 -15.83 -16.93 -3.38
CA PHE A 46 -16.57 -17.69 -4.40
C PHE A 46 -15.65 -18.51 -5.31
N ALA A 47 -14.34 -18.32 -5.21
CA ALA A 47 -13.38 -19.02 -6.05
C ALA A 47 -13.40 -20.53 -5.75
N SER A 48 -13.73 -21.32 -6.76
CA SER A 48 -13.73 -22.79 -6.70
C SER A 48 -12.49 -23.40 -7.35
N GLN A 49 -11.82 -22.63 -8.21
CA GLN A 49 -10.65 -23.06 -8.97
C GLN A 49 -9.39 -22.30 -8.53
N PHE A 50 -8.24 -22.98 -8.59
CA PHE A 50 -6.96 -22.39 -8.17
C PHE A 50 -6.57 -21.14 -8.98
N HIS A 51 -6.85 -21.14 -10.29
CA HIS A 51 -6.63 -19.99 -11.16
C HIS A 51 -7.41 -18.74 -10.73
N GLN A 52 -8.65 -18.92 -10.26
CA GLN A 52 -9.49 -17.82 -9.78
C GLN A 52 -8.96 -17.25 -8.46
N LEU A 53 -8.47 -18.10 -7.56
CA LEU A 53 -7.81 -17.68 -6.31
C LEU A 53 -6.54 -16.88 -6.60
N PHE A 54 -5.73 -17.31 -7.57
CA PHE A 54 -4.51 -16.59 -7.94
C PHE A 54 -4.83 -15.17 -8.46
N PHE A 55 -5.87 -15.04 -9.30
CA PHE A 55 -6.24 -13.75 -9.87
C PHE A 55 -6.88 -12.81 -8.83
N SER A 56 -7.84 -13.32 -8.04
CA SER A 56 -8.54 -12.52 -7.02
C SER A 56 -7.63 -12.17 -5.83
N TYR A 57 -7.04 -13.16 -5.18
CA TYR A 57 -6.23 -12.97 -3.97
C TYR A 57 -4.78 -12.55 -4.27
N GLY A 58 -4.20 -13.03 -5.37
CA GLY A 58 -2.84 -12.62 -5.75
C GLY A 58 -2.84 -11.20 -6.30
N ILE A 59 -3.59 -10.97 -7.38
CA ILE A 59 -3.49 -9.71 -8.14
C ILE A 59 -4.41 -8.64 -7.55
N PHE A 60 -5.74 -8.85 -7.54
CA PHE A 60 -6.67 -7.80 -7.13
C PHE A 60 -6.54 -7.41 -5.66
N PHE A 61 -6.41 -8.38 -4.78
CA PHE A 61 -6.23 -8.12 -3.36
C PHE A 61 -4.90 -7.41 -3.10
N GLY A 62 -3.81 -7.82 -3.78
CA GLY A 62 -2.52 -7.13 -3.69
C GLY A 62 -2.57 -5.68 -4.17
N ILE A 63 -3.23 -5.42 -5.32
CA ILE A 63 -3.45 -4.05 -5.81
C ILE A 63 -4.23 -3.22 -4.78
N GLY A 64 -5.35 -3.74 -4.28
CA GLY A 64 -6.21 -3.02 -3.34
C GLY A 64 -5.50 -2.68 -2.03
N VAL A 65 -4.82 -3.67 -1.42
CA VAL A 65 -4.08 -3.51 -0.17
C VAL A 65 -2.92 -2.53 -0.35
N GLY A 66 -2.13 -2.67 -1.43
CA GLY A 66 -1.06 -1.74 -1.76
C GLY A 66 -1.56 -0.31 -1.90
N MET A 67 -2.62 -0.11 -2.68
CA MET A 67 -3.22 1.21 -2.89
C MET A 67 -3.69 1.87 -1.59
N SER A 68 -4.37 1.10 -0.73
CA SER A 68 -4.89 1.59 0.56
C SER A 68 -3.76 1.92 1.55
N ARG A 69 -2.76 1.02 1.66
CA ARG A 69 -1.58 1.21 2.52
C ARG A 69 -0.80 2.45 2.14
N ASP A 70 -0.51 2.62 0.86
CA ASP A 70 0.32 3.73 0.40
C ASP A 70 -0.43 5.06 0.50
N ALA A 71 -1.74 5.07 0.25
CA ALA A 71 -2.57 6.25 0.51
C ALA A 71 -2.60 6.63 2.00
N ALA A 72 -2.68 5.66 2.91
CA ALA A 72 -2.64 5.91 4.35
C ALA A 72 -1.29 6.50 4.79
N LEU A 73 -0.18 5.91 4.34
CA LEU A 73 1.18 6.41 4.62
C LEU A 73 1.39 7.83 4.09
N LEU A 74 0.94 8.11 2.86
CA LEU A 74 1.00 9.45 2.30
C LEU A 74 0.17 10.46 3.09
N MET A 75 -1.03 10.09 3.55
CA MET A 75 -1.85 10.97 4.39
C MET A 75 -1.17 11.27 5.73
N ILE A 76 -0.56 10.28 6.38
CA ILE A 76 0.21 10.46 7.62
C ILE A 76 1.38 11.42 7.39
N GLY A 77 2.17 11.19 6.32
CA GLY A 77 3.30 12.03 5.97
C GLY A 77 2.92 13.49 5.63
N GLN A 78 1.75 13.71 5.04
CA GLN A 78 1.23 15.05 4.76
C GLN A 78 0.74 15.78 6.01
N TYR A 79 0.14 15.06 6.96
CA TYR A 79 -0.48 15.64 8.16
C TYR A 79 0.53 15.91 9.28
N PHE A 80 1.39 14.94 9.59
CA PHE A 80 2.31 14.99 10.73
C PHE A 80 3.77 15.20 10.30
N LYS A 81 4.11 16.37 9.77
CA LYS A 81 5.48 16.66 9.28
C LYS A 81 6.58 16.62 10.36
N ARG A 82 6.26 16.95 11.63
CA ARG A 82 7.25 17.07 12.72
C ARG A 82 7.41 15.80 13.57
N ARG A 83 6.42 14.91 13.58
CA ARG A 83 6.44 13.64 14.34
C ARG A 83 6.09 12.46 13.43
N ARG A 84 6.52 12.52 12.16
CA ARG A 84 6.15 11.55 11.14
C ARG A 84 6.54 10.12 11.53
N GLU A 85 7.80 9.95 11.92
CA GLU A 85 8.37 8.65 12.28
C GLU A 85 7.62 8.01 13.46
N TRP A 86 7.31 8.78 14.51
CA TRP A 86 6.51 8.31 15.63
C TRP A 86 5.10 7.85 15.22
N VAL A 87 4.42 8.61 14.36
CA VAL A 87 3.07 8.23 13.89
C VAL A 87 3.13 7.02 12.96
N GLU A 88 4.15 6.92 12.11
CA GLU A 88 4.38 5.75 11.26
C GLU A 88 4.69 4.49 12.09
N MET A 89 5.45 4.62 13.18
CA MET A 89 5.67 3.52 14.12
C MET A 89 4.36 3.06 14.78
N VAL A 90 3.57 3.98 15.32
CA VAL A 90 2.26 3.66 15.91
C VAL A 90 1.32 3.02 14.88
N PHE A 91 1.32 3.52 13.64
CA PHE A 91 0.55 2.95 12.54
C PHE A 91 0.98 1.51 12.20
N SER A 92 2.30 1.26 12.18
CA SER A 92 2.86 -0.08 11.96
C SER A 92 2.50 -1.04 13.11
N SER A 93 2.64 -0.60 14.36
CA SER A 93 2.24 -1.38 15.54
C SER A 93 0.74 -1.69 15.54
N GLY A 94 -0.11 -0.72 15.19
CA GLY A 94 -1.55 -0.91 15.09
C GLY A 94 -1.94 -1.89 13.98
N SER A 95 -1.22 -1.87 12.85
CA SER A 95 -1.40 -2.83 11.76
C SER A 95 -1.06 -4.26 12.21
N GLY A 96 0.00 -4.43 12.99
CA GLY A 96 0.38 -5.73 13.58
C GLY A 96 -0.70 -6.29 14.50
N LEU A 97 -1.20 -5.46 15.42
CA LEU A 97 -2.29 -5.85 16.33
C LEU A 97 -3.58 -6.18 15.56
N GLY A 98 -3.92 -5.37 14.56
CA GLY A 98 -5.07 -5.62 13.69
C GLY A 98 -4.98 -6.96 12.94
N MET A 99 -3.80 -7.30 12.42
CA MET A 99 -3.58 -8.60 11.79
C MET A 99 -3.77 -9.75 12.78
N ALA A 100 -3.20 -9.67 13.98
CA ALA A 100 -3.35 -10.71 15.00
C ALA A 100 -4.82 -10.94 15.38
N LEU A 101 -5.57 -9.86 15.64
CA LEU A 101 -7.00 -9.92 15.95
C LEU A 101 -7.80 -10.52 14.79
N MET A 102 -7.53 -10.09 13.55
CA MET A 102 -8.20 -10.62 12.36
C MET A 102 -7.85 -12.09 12.09
N THR A 103 -6.63 -12.53 12.40
CA THR A 103 -6.24 -13.96 12.29
C THR A 103 -7.01 -14.82 13.28
N VAL A 104 -7.13 -14.39 14.53
CA VAL A 104 -7.93 -15.10 15.55
C VAL A 104 -9.40 -15.17 15.14
N PHE A 105 -9.95 -14.06 14.63
CA PHE A 105 -11.30 -14.00 14.11
C PHE A 105 -11.50 -14.98 12.96
N LEU A 106 -10.64 -14.93 11.94
CA LEU A 106 -10.67 -15.82 10.79
C LEU A 106 -10.63 -17.30 11.21
N HIS A 107 -9.70 -17.68 12.09
CA HIS A 107 -9.56 -19.05 12.55
C HIS A 107 -10.80 -19.55 13.30
N THR A 108 -11.40 -18.68 14.13
CA THR A 108 -12.64 -18.99 14.85
C THR A 108 -13.81 -19.17 13.88
N SER A 109 -13.94 -18.28 12.88
CA SER A 109 -14.99 -18.37 11.87
C SER A 109 -14.85 -19.61 10.99
N ILE A 110 -13.63 -19.97 10.58
CA ILE A 110 -13.38 -21.17 9.78
C ILE A 110 -13.72 -22.45 10.55
N LYS A 111 -13.38 -22.51 11.85
CA LYS A 111 -13.70 -23.67 12.71
C LYS A 111 -15.20 -23.89 12.88
N GLY A 112 -15.99 -22.82 12.98
CA GLY A 112 -17.44 -22.92 13.19
C GLY A 112 -18.25 -23.11 11.91
N LEU A 113 -17.93 -22.36 10.85
CA LEU A 113 -18.77 -22.22 9.64
C LEU A 113 -18.14 -22.85 8.39
N GLY A 114 -16.93 -23.39 8.50
CA GLY A 114 -16.14 -23.85 7.36
C GLY A 114 -15.44 -22.71 6.61
N TRP A 115 -14.55 -23.08 5.70
CA TRP A 115 -13.61 -22.13 5.10
C TRP A 115 -14.27 -21.06 4.22
N ARG A 116 -15.35 -21.42 3.49
CA ARG A 116 -16.07 -20.49 2.60
C ARG A 116 -16.85 -19.45 3.38
N LEU A 117 -17.75 -19.89 4.25
CA LEU A 117 -18.59 -18.99 5.06
C LEU A 117 -17.73 -18.17 6.03
N GLY A 118 -16.66 -18.75 6.59
CA GLY A 118 -15.71 -18.00 7.41
C GLY A 118 -15.05 -16.84 6.67
N LEU A 119 -14.65 -17.05 5.41
CA LEU A 119 -14.07 -15.99 4.59
C LEU A 119 -15.10 -14.91 4.21
N GLN A 120 -16.37 -15.28 4.01
CA GLN A 120 -17.46 -14.31 3.80
C GLN A 120 -17.66 -13.44 5.05
N CYS A 121 -17.72 -14.03 6.24
CA CYS A 121 -17.85 -13.28 7.49
C CYS A 121 -16.73 -12.25 7.68
N VAL A 122 -15.48 -12.63 7.34
CA VAL A 122 -14.33 -11.71 7.37
C VAL A 122 -14.49 -10.60 6.33
N THR A 123 -14.93 -10.93 5.11
CA THR A 123 -15.19 -9.95 4.05
C THR A 123 -16.26 -8.94 4.47
N PHE A 124 -17.37 -9.41 5.06
CA PHE A 124 -18.43 -8.56 5.58
C PHE A 124 -17.93 -7.66 6.71
N SER A 125 -17.13 -8.18 7.63
CA SER A 125 -16.54 -7.38 8.72
C SER A 125 -15.61 -6.30 8.18
N MET A 126 -14.80 -6.60 7.16
CA MET A 126 -13.95 -5.62 6.48
C MET A 126 -14.76 -4.55 5.73
N LEU A 127 -15.78 -4.96 4.97
CA LEU A 127 -16.69 -4.05 4.27
C LEU A 127 -17.40 -3.12 5.25
N PHE A 128 -17.91 -3.67 6.35
CA PHE A 128 -18.59 -2.90 7.39
C PHE A 128 -17.64 -1.90 8.05
N ALA A 129 -16.43 -2.33 8.43
CA ALA A 129 -15.39 -1.43 8.94
C ALA A 129 -15.00 -0.34 7.94
N PHE A 130 -14.98 -0.67 6.64
CA PHE A 130 -14.71 0.29 5.59
C PHE A 130 -15.87 1.28 5.37
N ILE A 131 -17.12 0.82 5.39
CA ILE A 131 -18.31 1.68 5.31
C ILE A 131 -18.38 2.61 6.53
N LEU A 132 -18.22 2.08 7.74
CA LEU A 132 -18.11 2.89 8.96
C LEU A 132 -16.95 3.87 8.88
N GLY A 133 -15.79 3.42 8.39
CA GLY A 133 -14.62 4.26 8.19
C GLY A 133 -14.89 5.39 7.21
N THR A 134 -15.59 5.13 6.11
CA THR A 134 -15.96 6.16 5.13
C THR A 134 -17.05 7.11 5.65
N PHE A 135 -18.03 6.61 6.41
CA PHE A 135 -19.09 7.42 7.01
C PHE A 135 -18.55 8.32 8.13
N TYR A 136 -17.86 7.73 9.12
CA TYR A 136 -17.30 8.43 10.27
C TYR A 136 -16.21 9.43 9.85
N ARG A 137 -15.39 9.07 8.85
CA ARG A 137 -14.36 9.97 8.29
C ARG A 137 -14.92 11.04 7.36
N SER A 138 -16.11 10.83 6.78
CA SER A 138 -16.81 11.91 6.06
C SER A 138 -17.43 12.93 7.02
N ALA A 139 -17.66 12.57 8.29
CA ALA A 139 -18.18 13.47 9.31
C ALA A 139 -17.08 14.22 10.12
N SER A 140 -15.97 13.58 10.50
CA SER A 140 -15.06 14.19 11.52
C SER A 140 -13.84 14.96 11.00
N LEU A 141 -13.52 14.93 9.68
CA LEU A 141 -12.42 15.74 9.12
C LEU A 141 -12.92 16.88 8.22
N TYR A 142 -14.00 17.52 8.67
CA TYR A 142 -14.33 18.89 8.34
C TYR A 142 -13.40 19.82 9.16
N HIS A 143 -12.14 19.95 8.75
CA HIS A 143 -11.46 21.22 8.95
C HIS A 143 -11.03 21.84 7.61
N PRO A 144 -12.00 22.43 6.89
CA PRO A 144 -11.75 23.26 5.72
C PRO A 144 -11.01 24.59 6.04
N GLN A 145 -10.72 24.93 7.32
CA GLN A 145 -10.11 26.22 7.66
C GLN A 145 -8.57 26.27 7.61
N ARG A 146 -7.83 25.17 7.42
CA ARG A 146 -6.37 25.31 7.18
C ARG A 146 -6.09 25.94 5.81
N ARG A 147 -6.97 25.75 4.80
CA ARG A 147 -6.86 26.43 3.50
C ARG A 147 -7.19 27.93 3.59
N ALA A 148 -8.15 28.34 4.44
CA ALA A 148 -8.44 29.77 4.65
C ALA A 148 -7.25 30.50 5.31
N ILE A 149 -6.64 29.90 6.35
CA ILE A 149 -5.47 30.46 7.02
C ILE A 149 -4.20 30.42 6.13
N LEU A 150 -4.03 29.37 5.31
CA LEU A 150 -2.94 29.28 4.32
C LEU A 150 -3.12 30.25 3.16
N HIS A 151 -4.34 30.54 2.70
CA HIS A 151 -4.57 31.52 1.63
C HIS A 151 -4.24 32.95 2.07
N LEU A 152 -4.60 33.34 3.31
CA LEU A 152 -4.22 34.65 3.88
C LEU A 152 -2.69 34.80 4.06
N LYS A 153 -2.00 33.74 4.52
CA LYS A 153 -0.52 33.73 4.66
C LYS A 153 0.19 33.60 3.30
N SER A 154 -0.43 32.89 2.34
CA SER A 154 0.03 32.72 0.97
C SER A 154 -0.10 34.00 0.16
N GLN A 155 -1.15 34.81 0.31
CA GLN A 155 -1.25 36.10 -0.38
C GLN A 155 -0.19 37.08 0.13
N ARG A 156 0.01 37.16 1.46
CA ARG A 156 1.06 38.01 2.06
C ARG A 156 2.49 37.59 1.65
N ARG A 157 2.75 36.30 1.41
CA ARG A 157 4.02 35.80 0.84
C ARG A 157 4.11 35.94 -0.68
N LYS A 158 3.01 35.77 -1.42
CA LYS A 158 2.97 35.89 -2.88
C LYS A 158 3.31 37.31 -3.31
N ILE A 159 2.81 38.35 -2.63
CA ILE A 159 3.19 39.74 -2.95
C ILE A 159 4.69 39.98 -2.71
N LYS A 160 5.25 39.45 -1.61
CA LYS A 160 6.67 39.62 -1.25
C LYS A 160 7.66 38.80 -2.10
N ASN A 161 7.24 37.64 -2.63
CA ASN A 161 8.06 36.78 -3.49
C ASN A 161 7.91 37.11 -4.99
N LYS A 162 6.79 37.71 -5.42
CA LYS A 162 6.53 38.12 -6.81
C LYS A 162 7.55 39.16 -7.33
N ASP A 163 8.14 39.95 -6.44
CA ASP A 163 9.21 40.91 -6.75
C ASP A 163 10.64 40.33 -6.74
N LYS A 164 10.87 39.15 -6.13
CA LYS A 164 12.22 38.56 -5.98
C LYS A 164 12.52 37.40 -6.94
N ASP A 165 11.55 36.54 -7.25
CA ASP A 165 11.79 35.34 -8.08
C ASP A 165 11.58 35.56 -9.59
N LYS A 166 11.01 36.71 -9.98
CA LYS A 166 10.82 37.13 -11.38
C LYS A 166 12.14 37.12 -12.20
N ASN A 167 13.29 37.13 -11.52
CA ASN A 167 14.62 37.31 -12.13
C ASN A 167 15.59 36.11 -12.00
N ARG A 168 15.24 34.95 -11.40
CA ARG A 168 16.29 33.90 -11.15
C ARG A 168 15.98 32.41 -11.37
N ALA A 169 14.73 31.94 -11.40
CA ALA A 169 14.45 30.49 -11.32
C ALA A 169 13.50 29.95 -12.40
N ALA A 170 13.41 30.59 -13.56
CA ALA A 170 12.55 30.20 -14.67
C ALA A 170 12.95 28.88 -15.39
N GLN A 171 13.82 28.03 -14.82
CA GLN A 171 14.41 26.87 -15.50
C GLN A 171 14.48 25.53 -14.71
N GLU A 172 14.01 25.40 -13.47
CA GLU A 172 13.92 24.11 -12.74
C GLU A 172 12.52 23.88 -12.11
N ASP A 173 12.06 22.61 -12.08
CA ASP A 173 10.89 22.06 -11.34
C ASP A 173 9.46 22.06 -11.92
N LYS A 174 9.20 21.15 -12.87
CA LYS A 174 7.90 20.42 -12.96
C LYS A 174 8.21 18.91 -12.99
N PRO A 175 7.87 18.10 -11.96
CA PRO A 175 8.23 16.68 -11.98
C PRO A 175 7.42 15.91 -13.05
N PRO A 176 8.10 15.18 -13.96
CA PRO A 176 7.54 14.36 -15.03
C PRO A 176 6.53 13.28 -14.58
N TYR A 177 5.77 12.77 -15.56
CA TYR A 177 4.71 11.75 -15.40
C TYR A 177 5.24 10.37 -14.94
N PHE A 178 6.50 10.10 -15.27
CA PHE A 178 7.36 9.05 -14.76
C PHE A 178 8.75 9.68 -14.66
N ASP A 179 9.32 9.83 -13.46
CA ASP A 179 10.74 10.20 -13.34
C ASP A 179 11.60 8.97 -13.61
N GLY A 180 11.70 8.58 -14.89
CA GLY A 180 12.68 7.60 -15.38
C GLY A 180 14.13 8.05 -15.13
N THR A 181 14.33 9.33 -14.82
CA THR A 181 15.55 9.96 -14.27
C THR A 181 15.99 9.36 -12.94
N THR A 182 15.08 8.87 -12.09
CA THR A 182 15.41 8.17 -10.83
C THR A 182 15.91 6.74 -11.10
N LEU A 183 15.34 6.07 -12.09
CA LEU A 183 15.77 4.76 -12.59
C LEU A 183 17.09 4.80 -13.39
N LYS A 184 17.52 6.00 -13.83
CA LYS A 184 18.78 6.24 -14.54
C LYS A 184 19.96 6.51 -13.60
N SER A 185 19.70 6.68 -12.30
CA SER A 185 20.73 6.87 -11.29
C SER A 185 21.51 5.56 -11.09
N ARG A 186 22.82 5.58 -11.35
CA ARG A 186 23.71 4.41 -11.19
C ARG A 186 23.55 3.76 -9.81
N THR A 187 23.34 4.54 -8.76
CA THR A 187 23.16 4.06 -7.39
C THR A 187 21.91 3.20 -7.22
N ILE A 188 20.78 3.60 -7.82
CA ILE A 188 19.51 2.86 -7.75
C ILE A 188 19.57 1.61 -8.63
N GLN A 189 20.25 1.68 -9.77
CA GLN A 189 20.51 0.52 -10.63
C GLN A 189 21.39 -0.51 -9.92
N ILE A 190 22.47 -0.08 -9.26
CA ILE A 190 23.34 -0.96 -8.46
C ILE A 190 22.56 -1.58 -7.29
N LEU A 191 21.68 -0.82 -6.63
CA LEU A 191 20.78 -1.35 -5.58
C LEU A 191 19.79 -2.39 -6.11
N LEU A 192 19.15 -2.13 -7.27
CA LEU A 192 18.24 -3.09 -7.90
C LEU A 192 18.98 -4.36 -8.37
N VAL A 193 20.17 -4.20 -8.95
CA VAL A 193 21.01 -5.33 -9.37
C VAL A 193 21.49 -6.13 -8.16
N SER A 194 21.91 -5.48 -7.07
CA SER A 194 22.33 -6.19 -5.85
C SER A 194 21.18 -6.92 -5.17
N ILE A 195 19.96 -6.37 -5.16
CA ILE A 195 18.77 -7.09 -4.68
C ILE A 195 18.45 -8.29 -5.58
N LEU A 196 18.55 -8.15 -6.91
CA LEU A 196 18.34 -9.25 -7.85
C LEU A 196 19.38 -10.36 -7.70
N VAL A 197 20.66 -10.00 -7.61
CA VAL A 197 21.77 -10.94 -7.39
C VAL A 197 21.65 -11.64 -6.03
N SER A 198 21.30 -10.90 -4.98
CA SER A 198 21.07 -11.47 -3.64
C SER A 198 19.86 -12.40 -3.62
N SER A 199 18.79 -12.05 -4.35
CA SER A 199 17.61 -12.90 -4.49
C SER A 199 17.95 -14.19 -5.21
N MET A 200 18.74 -14.16 -6.29
CA MET A 200 19.17 -15.38 -6.97
C MET A 200 20.07 -16.26 -6.08
N GLY A 201 21.01 -15.66 -5.35
CA GLY A 201 21.95 -16.38 -4.48
C GLY A 201 21.31 -17.04 -3.25
N LEU A 202 20.16 -16.56 -2.78
CA LEU A 202 19.46 -17.13 -1.63
C LEU A 202 18.64 -18.39 -1.98
N TYR A 203 18.16 -18.52 -3.22
CA TYR A 203 17.38 -19.68 -3.64
C TYR A 203 18.23 -20.86 -4.09
N THR A 204 19.43 -20.63 -4.64
CA THR A 204 20.36 -21.69 -5.08
C THR A 204 20.74 -22.69 -3.98
N PRO A 205 21.16 -22.28 -2.76
CA PRO A 205 21.54 -23.22 -1.71
C PRO A 205 20.34 -23.98 -1.14
N VAL A 206 19.17 -23.35 -1.05
CA VAL A 206 17.95 -24.03 -0.57
C VAL A 206 17.52 -25.14 -1.53
N PHE A 207 17.60 -24.89 -2.84
CA PHE A 207 17.28 -25.90 -3.85
C PHE A 207 18.29 -27.06 -3.83
N PHE A 208 19.58 -26.75 -3.71
CA PHE A 208 20.64 -27.77 -3.69
C PHE A 208 20.66 -28.58 -2.40
N LEU A 209 20.36 -27.96 -1.26
CA LEU A 209 20.27 -28.63 0.03
C LEU A 209 19.08 -29.60 0.07
N VAL A 210 17.93 -29.21 -0.52
CA VAL A 210 16.78 -30.13 -0.68
C VAL A 210 17.13 -31.32 -1.59
N SER A 211 17.84 -31.11 -2.70
CA SER A 211 18.31 -32.21 -3.55
C SER A 211 19.32 -33.11 -2.83
N ALA A 212 20.28 -32.53 -2.10
CA ALA A 212 21.29 -33.28 -1.35
C ALA A 212 20.67 -34.14 -0.23
N PHE A 213 19.66 -33.63 0.48
CA PHE A 213 18.92 -34.43 1.46
C PHE A 213 18.13 -35.57 0.80
N LYS A 214 17.61 -35.36 -0.41
CA LYS A 214 16.86 -36.38 -1.15
C LYS A 214 17.75 -37.53 -1.62
N ASP A 215 19.00 -37.25 -2.00
CA ASP A 215 19.99 -38.27 -2.38
C ASP A 215 20.61 -39.02 -1.20
N THR A 216 20.56 -38.42 0.00
CA THR A 216 21.05 -39.06 1.24
C THR A 216 19.99 -39.98 1.86
N ALA A 217 18.70 -39.78 1.57
CA ALA A 217 17.59 -40.57 2.10
C ALA A 217 17.21 -41.81 1.26
N THR A 218 17.81 -41.99 0.08
CA THR A 218 17.61 -43.13 -0.84
C THR A 218 18.75 -44.15 -0.84
N LYS A 219 19.73 -44.00 0.06
CA LYS A 219 20.73 -45.03 0.40
C LYS A 219 20.43 -45.59 1.79
#